data_AF-A0AAV5AQF4-F1
#
_entry.id   AF-A0AAV5AQF4-F1
#
_cell.length_a   1.000
_cell.length_b   1.000
_cell.length_c   1.000
_cell.angle_alpha   90.00
_cell.angle_beta   90.00
_cell.angle_gamma   90.00
#
_symmetry.space_group_name_H-M   'P 1'
#
loop_
_entity.id
_entity.type
_entity.pdbx_description
1 polymer ?
#
loop_
_entity_poly.entity_id
_entity_poly.type
_entity_poly.pdbx_seq_one_letter_code
_entity_poly.pdbx_strand_id
1 'polypeptide(L)'
;MKTSEQMPRPLSQKFGQKLSFWLNIIISDIISDEDFKEKIFDIIELSYIGDNCFTEENNKLIAQMLSKILSLAFILEKNQQEIEDFFEDYN
;
A
#
# COMPACT_ATOMS: atom_id res chain seq x y z
N MET A 1 -27.75 -21.77 2.20
CA MET A 1 -26.88 -21.69 3.39
C MET A 1 -26.50 -20.24 3.58
N LYS A 2 -26.84 -19.61 4.70
CA LYS A 2 -26.26 -18.31 5.05
C LYS A 2 -24.80 -18.60 5.43
N THR A 3 -23.85 -18.16 4.61
CA THR A 3 -22.46 -18.07 5.01
C THR A 3 -22.43 -17.21 6.27
N SER A 4 -22.15 -17.80 7.43
CA SER A 4 -21.84 -16.99 8.59
C SER A 4 -20.54 -16.27 8.26
N GLU A 5 -20.62 -15.01 7.86
CA GLU A 5 -19.47 -14.13 7.82
C GLU A 5 -18.98 -14.02 9.26
N GLN A 6 -18.10 -14.94 9.66
CA GLN A 6 -17.41 -14.83 10.93
C GLN A 6 -16.65 -13.51 10.86
N MET A 7 -16.96 -12.61 11.80
CA MET A 7 -16.18 -11.40 11.95
C MET A 7 -14.70 -11.78 12.05
N PRO A 8 -13.79 -11.02 11.40
CA PRO A 8 -12.37 -11.32 11.42
C PRO A 8 -11.89 -11.53 12.86
N ARG A 9 -10.97 -12.48 13.05
CA ARG A 9 -10.34 -12.63 14.37
C ARG A 9 -9.70 -11.29 14.75
N PRO A 10 -9.96 -10.77 15.95
CA PRO A 10 -9.32 -9.52 16.39
C PRO A 10 -7.81 -9.71 16.39
N LEU A 11 -7.08 -8.67 16.00
CA LEU A 11 -5.62 -8.69 16.05
C LEU A 11 -5.17 -8.70 17.50
N SER A 12 -4.00 -9.31 17.77
CA SER A 12 -3.36 -9.07 19.07
C SER A 12 -3.09 -7.58 19.25
N GLN A 13 -3.26 -7.04 20.45
CA GLN A 13 -3.12 -5.61 20.74
C GLN A 13 -1.81 -5.03 20.17
N LYS A 14 -0.68 -5.71 20.41
CA LYS A 14 0.65 -5.31 19.90
C LYS A 14 0.74 -5.30 18.37
N PHE A 15 0.08 -6.24 17.70
CA PHE A 15 0.11 -6.30 16.24
C PHE A 15 -0.79 -5.23 15.63
N GLY A 16 -1.99 -5.03 16.18
CA GLY A 16 -2.89 -3.99 15.68
C GLY A 16 -2.35 -2.58 15.92
N GLN A 17 -1.69 -2.31 17.05
CA GLN A 17 -0.95 -1.05 17.28
C GLN A 17 0.10 -0.78 16.20
N LYS A 18 0.95 -1.78 15.91
CA LYS A 18 2.00 -1.63 14.90
C LYS A 18 1.43 -1.47 13.49
N LEU A 19 0.41 -2.25 13.15
CA LEU A 19 -0.18 -2.22 11.83
C LEU A 19 -0.95 -0.92 11.59
N SER A 20 -1.77 -0.49 12.54
CA SER A 20 -2.51 0.76 12.44
C SER A 20 -1.59 1.96 12.32
N PHE A 21 -0.56 2.04 13.15
CA PHE A 21 0.45 3.11 13.07
C PHE A 21 1.17 3.12 11.71
N TRP A 22 1.56 1.94 11.21
CA TRP A 22 2.20 1.83 9.90
C TRP A 22 1.27 2.25 8.75
N LEU A 23 0.00 1.84 8.77
CA LEU A 23 -1.00 2.22 7.76
C LEU A 23 -1.26 3.73 7.80
N ASN A 24 -1.39 4.31 8.98
CA ASN A 24 -1.64 5.74 9.17
C ASN A 24 -0.46 6.61 8.66
N ILE A 25 0.79 6.18 8.90
CA ILE A 25 1.96 6.86 8.32
C ILE A 25 1.93 6.78 6.80
N ILE A 26 1.76 5.59 6.23
CA ILE A 26 1.84 5.42 4.78
C ILE A 26 0.74 6.21 4.08
N ILE A 27 -0.49 6.19 4.60
CA ILE A 27 -1.57 6.94 3.96
C ILE A 27 -1.34 8.45 4.06
N SER A 28 -0.79 8.94 5.18
CA SER A 28 -0.38 10.33 5.31
C SER A 28 0.69 10.70 4.28
N ASP A 29 1.71 9.85 4.10
CA ASP A 29 2.77 10.08 3.11
C ASP A 29 2.19 10.12 1.69
N ILE A 30 1.29 9.18 1.34
CA ILE A 30 0.63 9.12 0.03
C ILE A 30 -0.25 10.35 -0.22
N ILE A 31 -1.04 10.77 0.77
CA ILE A 31 -1.94 11.93 0.62
C ILE A 31 -1.14 13.24 0.56
N SER A 32 0.01 13.30 1.26
CA SER A 32 0.86 14.50 1.27
C SER A 32 1.59 14.76 -0.05
N ASP A 33 1.72 13.75 -0.92
CA ASP A 33 2.33 13.85 -2.24
C ASP A 33 1.28 13.53 -3.32
N GLU A 34 0.63 14.57 -3.85
CA GLU A 34 -0.44 14.46 -4.87
C GLU A 34 0.01 13.67 -6.11
N ASP A 35 1.31 13.71 -6.43
CA ASP A 35 1.89 13.05 -7.60
C ASP A 35 2.46 11.66 -7.27
N PHE A 36 2.31 11.15 -6.04
CA PHE A 36 2.93 9.89 -5.61
C PHE A 36 2.63 8.74 -6.56
N LYS A 37 1.36 8.57 -6.92
CA LYS A 37 0.90 7.49 -7.82
C LYS A 37 1.48 7.64 -9.23
N GLU A 38 1.54 8.87 -9.74
CA GLU A 38 2.10 9.17 -11.06
C GLU A 38 3.61 8.90 -11.09
N LYS A 39 4.35 9.35 -10.08
CA LYS A 39 5.79 9.06 -9.93
C LYS A 39 6.08 7.55 -9.91
N ILE A 40 5.26 6.75 -9.21
CA ILE A 40 5.42 5.30 -9.20
C ILE A 40 5.12 4.70 -10.57
N PHE A 41 4.09 5.21 -11.26
CA PHE A 41 3.75 4.78 -12.61
C PHE A 41 4.87 5.08 -13.61
N ASP A 42 5.46 6.27 -13.56
CA ASP A 42 6.58 6.66 -14.42
C ASP A 42 7.79 5.75 -14.22
N ILE A 43 8.13 5.41 -12.97
CA ILE A 43 9.24 4.50 -12.68
C ILE A 43 8.95 3.09 -13.22
N ILE A 44 7.70 2.64 -13.15
CA ILE A 44 7.27 1.36 -13.77
C ILE A 44 7.49 1.44 -15.29
N GLU A 45 7.06 2.51 -15.95
CA GLU A 45 7.26 2.67 -17.39
C GLU A 45 8.74 2.69 -17.77
N LEU A 46 9.56 3.44 -17.04
CA LEU A 46 11.02 3.49 -17.22
C LEU A 46 11.69 2.13 -17.05
N SER A 47 11.17 1.27 -16.16
CA SER A 47 11.69 -0.08 -15.99
C SER A 47 11.44 -0.97 -17.22
N TYR A 48 10.40 -0.68 -18.02
CA TYR A 48 10.11 -1.41 -19.26
C TYR A 48 10.88 -0.88 -20.48
N ILE A 49 11.24 0.40 -20.49
CA ILE A 49 11.99 1.02 -21.60
C ILE A 49 13.43 0.50 -21.65
N GLY A 50 13.98 0.07 -20.50
CA GLY A 50 15.30 -0.55 -20.44
C GLY A 50 16.47 0.42 -20.65
N ASP A 51 16.23 1.73 -20.69
CA ASP A 51 17.26 2.78 -20.77
C ASP A 51 17.81 3.12 -19.38
N ASN A 52 18.11 2.07 -18.60
CA ASN A 52 18.64 2.19 -17.25
C ASN A 52 19.77 1.18 -17.00
N CYS A 53 20.47 1.33 -15.89
CA CYS A 53 21.64 0.51 -15.56
C CYS A 53 21.28 -0.88 -14.98
N PHE A 54 20.00 -1.27 -14.98
CA PHE A 54 19.56 -2.55 -14.44
C PHE A 54 19.49 -3.64 -15.50
N THR A 55 19.68 -4.88 -15.07
CA THR A 55 19.41 -6.05 -15.92
C THR A 55 17.91 -6.16 -16.20
N GLU A 56 17.53 -6.84 -17.28
CA GLU A 56 16.13 -7.12 -17.61
C GLU A 56 15.37 -7.80 -16.45
N GLU A 57 16.03 -8.73 -15.75
CA GLU A 57 15.48 -9.40 -14.57
C GLU A 57 15.20 -8.41 -13.42
N ASN A 58 16.16 -7.53 -13.12
CA ASN A 58 15.99 -6.51 -12.09
C ASN A 58 14.88 -5.52 -12.46
N ASN A 59 14.81 -5.11 -13.73
CA ASN A 59 13.74 -4.24 -14.23
C ASN A 59 12.37 -4.89 -14.05
N LYS A 60 12.24 -6.16 -14.38
CA LYS A 60 10.99 -6.91 -14.16
C LYS A 60 10.62 -7.00 -12.68
N LEU A 61 11.60 -7.24 -11.80
CA LEU A 61 11.36 -7.27 -10.35
C LEU A 61 10.90 -5.90 -9.83
N ILE A 62 11.58 -4.82 -10.25
CA ILE A 62 11.23 -3.44 -9.89
C ILE A 62 9.80 -3.13 -10.33
N ALA A 63 9.46 -3.39 -11.60
CA ALA A 63 8.11 -3.18 -12.13
C ALA A 63 7.05 -3.91 -11.30
N GLN A 64 7.32 -5.17 -10.94
CA GLN A 64 6.40 -5.97 -10.13
C GLN A 64 6.22 -5.44 -8.71
N MET A 65 7.31 -4.99 -8.06
CA MET A 65 7.25 -4.43 -6.71
C MET A 65 6.51 -3.10 -6.71
N LEU A 66 6.82 -2.22 -7.65
CA LEU A 66 6.18 -0.91 -7.78
C LEU A 66 4.71 -1.05 -8.16
N SER A 67 4.34 -2.02 -9.00
CA SER A 67 2.93 -2.30 -9.31
C SER A 67 2.12 -2.69 -8.07
N LYS A 68 2.74 -3.44 -7.14
CA LYS A 68 2.10 -3.79 -5.86
C LYS A 68 1.98 -2.57 -4.94
N ILE A 69 3.00 -1.70 -4.89
CA ILE A 69 2.96 -0.45 -4.13
C ILE A 69 1.87 0.47 -4.68
N LEU A 70 1.79 0.64 -6.00
CA LEU A 70 0.76 1.44 -6.67
C LEU A 70 -0.64 0.90 -6.36
N SER A 71 -0.83 -0.41 -6.46
CA SER A 71 -2.10 -1.06 -6.10
C SER A 71 -2.45 -0.84 -4.62
N LEU A 72 -1.47 -0.95 -3.73
CA LEU A 72 -1.67 -0.68 -2.31
C LEU A 72 -2.04 0.78 -2.08
N ALA A 73 -1.42 1.74 -2.77
CA ALA A 73 -1.74 3.15 -2.62
C ALA A 73 -3.20 3.45 -2.95
N PHE A 74 -3.73 2.90 -4.04
CA PHE A 74 -5.15 3.00 -4.37
C PHE A 74 -6.06 2.36 -3.32
N ILE A 75 -5.67 1.22 -2.75
CA ILE A 75 -6.43 0.58 -1.68
C ILE A 75 -6.43 1.48 -0.44
N LEU A 76 -5.29 1.98 0.00
CA LEU A 76 -5.19 2.80 1.20
C LEU A 76 -6.01 4.08 1.05
N GLU A 77 -5.82 4.83 -0.04
CA GLU A 77 -6.57 6.06 -0.31
C GLU A 77 -8.09 5.82 -0.34
N LYS A 78 -8.54 4.73 -0.95
CA LYS A 78 -9.96 4.37 -1.00
C LYS A 78 -10.54 4.05 0.40
N ASN A 79 -9.71 3.53 1.30
CA ASN A 79 -10.13 3.07 2.62
C ASN A 79 -9.60 4.01 3.74
N GLN A 80 -9.42 5.29 3.44
CA GLN A 80 -8.80 6.25 4.36
C GLN A 80 -9.52 6.31 5.71
N GLN A 81 -10.85 6.48 5.69
CA GLN A 81 -11.64 6.58 6.92
C GLN A 81 -11.52 5.30 7.76
N GLU A 82 -11.57 4.12 7.13
CA GLU A 82 -11.44 2.86 7.86
C GLU A 82 -10.04 2.67 8.47
N ILE A 83 -9.00 3.26 7.87
CA ILE A 83 -7.64 3.27 8.42
C ILE A 83 -7.53 4.23 9.61
N GLU A 84 -8.19 5.39 9.55
CA GLU A 84 -8.28 6.34 10.66
C GLU A 84 -9.01 5.70 11.86
N ASP A 85 -10.18 5.11 11.62
CA ASP A 85 -10.95 4.40 12.64
C ASP A 85 -10.14 3.24 13.25
N PHE A 86 -9.44 2.46 12.42
CA PHE A 86 -8.56 1.39 12.86
C PHE A 86 -7.36 1.90 13.68
N PHE A 87 -6.90 3.13 13.44
CA PHE A 87 -5.85 3.75 14.24
C PHE A 87 -6.34 4.14 15.63
N GLU A 88 -7.53 4.74 15.72
CA GLU A 88 -8.18 5.09 16.99
C GLU A 88 -8.53 3.85 17.83
N ASP A 89 -8.93 2.74 17.19
CA ASP A 89 -9.25 1.49 17.89
C ASP A 89 -8.05 0.85 18.60
N TYR A 90 -6.83 1.11 18.15
CA TYR A 90 -5.61 0.45 18.65
C TYR A 90 -4.63 1.37 19.39
N ASN A 91 -4.79 2.71 19.33
CA ASN A 91 -3.88 3.68 19.96
C ASN A 91 -4.63 4.65 20.88
#